data_AF-A0A7J9XX82-F1
#
_entry.id   AF-A0A7J9XX82-F1
#
_cell.length_a   1.000
_cell.length_b   1.000
_cell.length_c   1.000
_cell.angle_alpha   90.00
_cell.angle_beta   90.00
_cell.angle_gamma   90.00
#
_symmetry.space_group_name_H-M   'P 1'
#
loop_
_entity.id
_entity.type
_entity.pdbx_description
1 polymer ?
#
loop_
_entity_poly.entity_id
_entity_poly.type
_entity_poly.pdbx_seq_one_letter_code
_entity_poly.pdbx_strand_id
1 'polypeptide(L)'
;VKVMSPSRVGSDRAWELRVGEILGLTGLIGSGAAAAVRGLAGVTPLPARLEIRGKSASIRTIRDARRLGIGFIPEDRKGAGLIGDQSVAVNMSLAALDSVSRAGVVNWGSLVERAERFCDDLDVRLASVNVPVRTLSGGNQQKVMLARWLASGVEILAVEEPTHGVDIGGKVQIHDLLRTF
;
A
#
# COMPACT_ATOMS: atom_id res chain seq x y z
N VAL A 1 14.40 1.24 7.24
CA VAL A 1 14.68 0.09 6.35
C VAL A 1 15.99 0.34 5.65
N LYS A 2 16.88 -0.65 5.57
CA LYS A 2 18.12 -0.54 4.79
C LYS A 2 18.19 -1.69 3.81
N VAL A 3 18.42 -1.38 2.54
CA VAL A 3 18.55 -2.38 1.47
C VAL A 3 19.90 -2.23 0.81
N MET A 4 20.58 -3.36 0.63
CA MET A 4 21.93 -3.45 0.05
C MET A 4 21.91 -4.51 -1.04
N SER A 5 21.89 -4.07 -2.30
CA SER A 5 21.88 -4.97 -3.44
C SER A 5 23.30 -5.15 -3.99
N PRO A 6 23.80 -6.40 -4.13
CA PRO A 6 25.06 -6.66 -4.82
C PRO A 6 24.90 -6.35 -6.31
N SER A 7 25.71 -5.46 -6.84
CA SER A 7 25.72 -5.16 -8.28
C SER A 7 26.67 -6.08 -9.04
N ARG A 8 26.28 -6.55 -10.24
CA ARG A 8 27.20 -7.22 -11.18
C ARG A 8 28.04 -6.23 -12.00
N VAL A 9 27.72 -4.93 -11.91
CA VAL A 9 28.33 -3.85 -12.70
C VAL A 9 28.72 -2.73 -11.74
N GLY A 10 29.82 -2.94 -11.01
CA GLY A 10 30.70 -1.86 -10.50
C GLY A 10 30.25 -0.93 -9.38
N SER A 11 29.03 -1.00 -8.83
CA SER A 11 28.68 -0.19 -7.64
C SER A 11 27.53 -0.82 -6.85
N ASP A 12 27.81 -1.30 -5.64
CA ASP A 12 26.79 -1.74 -4.69
C ASP A 12 25.73 -0.64 -4.53
N ARG A 13 24.47 -0.97 -4.81
CA ARG A 13 23.35 -0.03 -4.64
C ARG A 13 22.79 -0.22 -3.24
N ALA A 14 23.03 0.76 -2.38
CA ALA A 14 22.47 0.81 -1.05
C ALA A 14 21.55 2.03 -0.91
N TRP A 15 20.41 1.83 -0.25
CA TRP A 15 19.50 2.90 0.12
C TRP A 15 18.89 2.61 1.49
N GLU A 16 18.54 3.69 2.18
CA GLU A 16 18.00 3.69 3.53
C GLU A 16 16.70 4.51 3.53
N LEU A 17 15.71 4.03 4.28
CA LEU A 17 14.44 4.70 4.54
C LEU A 17 14.32 4.86 6.05
N ARG A 18 14.10 6.10 6.51
CA ARG A 18 13.89 6.43 7.92
C ARG A 18 12.40 6.63 8.24
N VAL A 19 12.09 6.68 9.53
CA VAL A 19 10.72 6.98 9.99
C VAL A 19 10.33 8.39 9.56
N GLY A 20 9.13 8.54 8.99
CA GLY A 20 8.62 9.82 8.47
C GLY A 20 9.24 10.27 7.15
N GLU A 21 10.06 9.43 6.50
CA GLU A 21 10.67 9.74 5.21
C GLU A 21 9.83 9.15 4.06
N ILE A 22 9.72 9.90 2.96
CA ILE A 22 9.24 9.37 1.68
C ILE A 22 10.46 9.19 0.77
N LEU A 23 10.87 7.94 0.56
CA LEU A 23 11.96 7.60 -0.37
C LEU A 23 11.41 7.35 -1.79
N GLY A 24 11.77 8.22 -2.73
CA GLY A 24 11.45 8.04 -4.15
C GLY A 24 12.49 7.17 -4.87
N LEU A 25 12.07 6.02 -5.39
CA LEU A 25 12.89 5.21 -6.32
C LEU A 25 12.45 5.50 -7.76
N THR A 26 13.35 6.06 -8.55
CA THR A 26 13.07 6.44 -9.95
C THR A 26 14.13 5.87 -10.90
N GLY A 27 13.76 5.74 -12.17
CA GLY A 27 14.63 5.26 -13.24
C GLY A 27 13.83 4.86 -14.47
N LEU A 28 14.54 4.63 -15.58
CA LEU A 28 13.91 4.11 -16.80
C LEU A 28 13.29 2.73 -16.57
N ILE A 29 12.38 2.33 -17.47
CA ILE A 29 11.85 0.97 -17.50
C ILE A 29 13.00 -0.03 -17.54
N GLY A 30 12.97 -1.03 -16.64
CA GLY A 30 14.05 -2.01 -16.48
C GLY A 30 15.20 -1.58 -15.56
N SER A 31 15.18 -0.37 -15.00
CA SER A 31 16.18 0.10 -14.02
C SER A 31 16.23 -0.73 -12.72
N GLY A 32 15.15 -1.47 -12.44
CA GLY A 32 14.95 -2.23 -11.21
C GLY A 32 14.21 -1.47 -10.11
N ALA A 33 13.81 -0.21 -10.32
CA ALA A 33 13.09 0.59 -9.33
C ALA A 33 11.76 -0.07 -8.90
N ALA A 34 10.86 -0.36 -9.84
CA ALA A 34 9.61 -1.06 -9.55
C ALA A 34 9.85 -2.47 -8.97
N ALA A 35 10.84 -3.20 -9.50
CA ALA A 35 11.21 -4.52 -8.97
C ALA A 35 11.67 -4.47 -7.51
N ALA A 36 12.36 -3.40 -7.09
CA ALA A 36 12.75 -3.19 -5.70
C ALA A 36 11.53 -2.94 -4.79
N VAL A 37 10.56 -2.14 -5.24
CA VAL A 37 9.30 -1.88 -4.51
C VAL A 37 8.48 -3.16 -4.36
N ARG A 38 8.26 -3.92 -5.45
CA ARG A 38 7.64 -5.25 -5.42
C ARG A 38 8.39 -6.24 -4.54
N GLY A 39 9.72 -6.20 -4.56
CA GLY A 39 10.58 -7.02 -3.72
C GLY A 39 10.40 -6.76 -2.23
N LEU A 40 10.35 -5.49 -1.82
CA LEU A 40 10.03 -5.09 -0.44
C LEU A 40 8.63 -5.54 -0.01
N ALA A 41 7.68 -5.54 -0.94
CA ALA A 41 6.32 -6.01 -0.70
C ALA A 41 6.16 -7.54 -0.75
N GLY A 42 7.22 -8.28 -1.11
CA GLY A 42 7.17 -9.74 -1.25
C GLY A 42 6.32 -10.23 -2.43
N VAL A 43 6.11 -9.38 -3.44
CA VAL A 43 5.43 -9.72 -4.71
C VAL A 43 6.40 -10.44 -5.66
N THR A 44 7.67 -10.05 -5.66
CA THR A 44 8.74 -10.69 -6.42
C THR A 44 9.94 -10.95 -5.51
N PRO A 45 10.87 -11.86 -5.86
CA PRO A 45 12.11 -12.01 -5.13
C PRO A 45 12.90 -10.69 -5.06
N LEU A 46 13.45 -10.37 -3.89
CA LEU A 46 14.35 -9.24 -3.70
C LEU A 46 15.80 -9.75 -3.62
N PRO A 47 16.63 -9.61 -4.67
CA PRO A 47 18.01 -10.09 -4.67
C PRO A 47 18.93 -9.10 -3.94
N ALA A 48 18.62 -8.79 -2.67
CA ALA A 48 19.36 -7.84 -1.85
C ALA A 48 19.37 -8.28 -0.38
N ARG A 49 20.36 -7.81 0.38
CA ARG A 49 20.34 -7.88 1.84
C ARG A 49 19.41 -6.79 2.38
N LEU A 50 18.56 -7.16 3.32
CA LEU A 50 17.53 -6.30 3.89
C LEU A 50 17.70 -6.25 5.42
N GLU A 51 17.69 -5.05 5.97
CA GLU A 51 17.60 -4.80 7.40
C GLU A 51 16.37 -3.95 7.72
N ILE A 52 15.58 -4.40 8.68
CA ILE A 52 14.41 -3.69 9.19
C ILE A 52 14.59 -3.53 10.69
N ARG A 53 14.54 -2.29 11.19
CA ARG A 53 14.77 -1.95 12.62
C ARG A 53 16.09 -2.53 13.14
N GLY A 54 17.15 -2.46 12.34
CA GLY A 54 18.49 -2.97 12.68
C GLY A 54 18.63 -4.50 12.70
N LYS A 55 17.60 -5.25 12.29
CA LYS A 55 17.63 -6.72 12.22
C LYS A 55 17.62 -7.18 10.77
N SER A 56 18.45 -8.17 10.46
CA SER A 56 18.43 -8.86 9.17
C SER A 56 17.04 -9.45 8.93
N ALA A 57 16.49 -9.22 7.75
CA ALA A 57 15.17 -9.71 7.35
C ALA A 57 15.22 -10.35 5.96
N SER A 58 14.26 -11.24 5.69
CA SER A 58 14.05 -11.85 4.38
C SER A 58 12.56 -11.81 4.09
N ILE A 59 12.21 -11.39 2.87
CA ILE A 59 10.82 -11.31 2.40
C ILE A 59 10.71 -12.18 1.15
N ARG A 60 9.85 -13.20 1.21
CA ARG A 60 9.58 -14.09 0.08
C ARG A 60 8.13 -14.01 -0.40
N THR A 61 7.24 -13.54 0.48
CA THR A 61 5.81 -13.45 0.23
C THR A 61 5.25 -12.15 0.79
N ILE A 62 4.09 -11.73 0.27
CA ILE A 62 3.31 -10.60 0.82
C ILE A 62 2.99 -10.81 2.31
N ARG A 63 2.79 -12.05 2.75
CA ARG A 63 2.55 -12.37 4.17
C ARG A 63 3.77 -12.06 5.03
N ASP A 64 4.97 -12.31 4.53
CA ASP A 64 6.21 -11.99 5.25
C ASP A 64 6.39 -10.47 5.36
N ALA A 65 6.13 -9.74 4.27
CA ALA A 65 6.14 -8.27 4.24
C ALA A 65 5.16 -7.70 5.28
N ARG A 66 3.91 -8.19 5.31
CA ARG A 66 2.90 -7.76 6.29
C ARG A 66 3.33 -8.02 7.73
N ARG A 67 3.93 -9.18 8.04
CA ARG A 67 4.45 -9.50 9.38
C ARG A 67 5.58 -8.57 9.82
N LEU A 68 6.32 -8.00 8.88
CA LEU A 68 7.37 -7.02 9.12
C LEU A 68 6.84 -5.58 9.15
N GLY A 69 5.51 -5.39 9.04
CA GLY A 69 4.84 -4.10 9.04
C GLY A 69 4.91 -3.38 7.69
N ILE A 70 5.00 -4.10 6.57
CA ILE A 70 5.06 -3.53 5.22
C ILE A 70 3.73 -3.76 4.49
N GLY A 71 3.09 -2.67 4.05
CA GLY A 71 1.94 -2.67 3.15
C GLY A 71 2.34 -2.42 1.70
N PHE A 72 1.45 -2.73 0.75
CA PHE A 72 1.74 -2.61 -0.67
C PHE A 72 0.57 -2.06 -1.51
N ILE A 73 0.84 -1.02 -2.30
CA ILE A 73 -0.07 -0.44 -3.27
C ILE A 73 0.50 -0.69 -4.67
N PRO A 74 -0.12 -1.57 -5.48
CA PRO A 74 0.30 -1.81 -6.86
C PRO A 74 -0.10 -0.66 -7.79
N GLU A 75 0.61 -0.56 -8.92
CA GLU A 75 0.27 0.32 -10.05
C GLU A 75 -1.09 -0.05 -10.66
N ASP A 76 -1.31 -1.35 -10.94
CA ASP A 76 -2.59 -1.85 -11.43
C ASP A 76 -3.60 -1.97 -10.29
N ARG A 77 -4.20 -0.82 -9.98
CA ARG A 77 -5.29 -0.72 -9.02
C ARG A 77 -6.46 -1.64 -9.32
N LYS A 78 -6.82 -1.85 -10.60
CA LYS A 78 -8.04 -2.57 -10.97
C LYS A 78 -7.86 -4.08 -10.92
N GLY A 79 -6.73 -4.58 -11.41
CA GLY A 79 -6.43 -6.01 -11.45
C GLY A 79 -5.78 -6.54 -10.17
N ALA A 80 -5.01 -5.71 -9.46
CA ALA A 80 -4.23 -6.15 -8.29
C ALA A 80 -4.51 -5.35 -7.00
N GLY A 81 -5.14 -4.18 -7.09
CA GLY A 81 -5.33 -3.28 -5.95
C GLY A 81 -6.69 -3.40 -5.26
N LEU A 82 -7.77 -3.57 -6.02
CA LEU A 82 -9.15 -3.51 -5.52
C LEU A 82 -9.96 -4.70 -6.02
N ILE A 83 -10.94 -5.13 -5.23
CA ILE A 83 -11.95 -6.08 -5.68
C ILE A 83 -13.15 -5.25 -6.15
N GLY A 84 -13.24 -5.01 -7.46
CA GLY A 84 -14.13 -4.02 -8.06
C GLY A 84 -15.61 -4.17 -7.69
N ASP A 85 -16.12 -5.39 -7.65
CA ASP A 85 -17.51 -5.70 -7.33
C ASP A 85 -17.81 -5.73 -5.82
N GLN A 86 -16.78 -5.70 -4.98
CA GLN A 86 -16.96 -5.62 -3.54
C GLN A 86 -17.13 -4.18 -3.09
N SER A 87 -17.78 -4.02 -1.93
CA SER A 87 -18.06 -2.70 -1.38
C SER A 87 -16.78 -1.95 -1.03
N VAL A 88 -16.89 -0.62 -0.94
CA VAL A 88 -15.82 0.24 -0.39
C VAL A 88 -15.42 -0.25 1.00
N ALA A 89 -16.39 -0.55 1.86
CA ALA A 89 -16.14 -0.96 3.24
C ALA A 89 -15.36 -2.27 3.33
N VAL A 90 -15.68 -3.26 2.47
CA VAL A 90 -14.90 -4.50 2.35
C VAL A 90 -13.49 -4.18 1.88
N ASN A 91 -13.34 -3.42 0.79
CA ASN A 91 -12.04 -3.08 0.23
C ASN A 91 -11.13 -2.35 1.23
N MET A 92 -11.66 -1.45 2.05
CA MET A 92 -10.90 -0.76 3.10
C MET A 92 -10.51 -1.69 4.26
N SER A 93 -11.25 -2.77 4.50
CA SER A 93 -10.98 -3.64 5.65
C SER A 93 -10.07 -4.82 5.34
N LEU A 94 -9.80 -5.14 4.06
CA LEU A 94 -9.09 -6.36 3.65
C LEU A 94 -7.73 -6.59 4.33
N ALA A 95 -6.93 -5.54 4.54
CA ALA A 95 -5.62 -5.67 5.19
C ALA A 95 -5.70 -5.72 6.72
N ALA A 96 -6.88 -5.49 7.29
CA ALA A 96 -7.14 -5.40 8.72
C ALA A 96 -8.37 -6.23 9.15
N LEU A 97 -8.75 -7.27 8.39
CA LEU A 97 -9.95 -8.07 8.64
C LEU A 97 -10.00 -8.64 10.07
N ASP A 98 -8.84 -9.00 10.60
CA ASP A 98 -8.62 -9.46 11.98
C ASP A 98 -9.09 -8.47 13.05
N SER A 99 -9.09 -7.17 12.73
CA SER A 99 -9.55 -6.11 13.64
C SER A 99 -11.04 -5.75 13.49
N VAL A 100 -11.76 -6.39 12.56
CA VAL A 100 -13.22 -6.34 12.41
C VAL A 100 -13.85 -7.74 12.40
N SER A 101 -13.12 -8.76 12.85
CA SER A 101 -13.62 -10.13 12.92
C SER A 101 -13.33 -10.77 14.27
N ARG A 102 -14.19 -11.70 14.66
CA ARG A 102 -14.03 -12.49 15.88
C ARG A 102 -14.25 -13.95 15.55
N ALA A 103 -13.27 -14.80 15.88
CA ALA A 103 -13.31 -16.24 15.61
C ALA A 103 -13.64 -16.56 14.13
N GLY A 104 -13.12 -15.75 13.18
CA GLY A 104 -13.35 -15.93 11.74
C GLY A 104 -14.66 -15.34 11.20
N VAL A 105 -15.51 -14.78 12.05
CA VAL A 105 -16.76 -14.12 11.64
C VAL A 105 -16.58 -12.61 11.57
N VAL A 106 -16.92 -12.01 10.44
CA VAL A 106 -16.84 -10.55 10.22
C VAL A 106 -17.97 -9.84 10.96
N ASN A 107 -17.64 -8.81 11.72
CA ASN A 107 -18.59 -7.85 12.25
C ASN A 107 -18.84 -6.75 11.22
N TRP A 108 -19.93 -6.89 10.47
CA TRP A 108 -20.31 -5.94 9.41
C TRP A 108 -20.56 -4.52 9.93
N GLY A 109 -21.11 -4.36 11.14
CA GLY A 109 -21.32 -3.05 11.75
C GLY A 109 -19.99 -2.33 11.98
N SER A 110 -19.02 -3.01 12.60
CA SER A 110 -17.67 -2.46 12.84
C SER A 110 -16.92 -2.16 11.54
N LEU A 111 -17.10 -3.01 10.52
CA LEU A 111 -16.53 -2.83 9.20
C LEU A 111 -17.08 -1.56 8.50
N VAL A 112 -18.39 -1.34 8.55
CA VAL A 112 -19.04 -0.14 8.00
C VAL A 112 -18.62 1.11 8.76
N GLU A 113 -18.70 1.09 10.08
CA GLU A 113 -18.37 2.22 10.95
C GLU A 113 -16.91 2.67 10.76
N ARG A 114 -15.98 1.73 10.60
CA ARG A 114 -14.58 2.05 10.30
C ARG A 114 -14.40 2.61 8.90
N ALA A 115 -15.10 2.06 7.91
CA ALA A 115 -15.02 2.54 6.54
C ALA A 115 -15.53 3.99 6.45
N GLU A 116 -16.62 4.32 7.14
CA GLU A 116 -17.16 5.68 7.21
C GLU A 116 -16.14 6.65 7.79
N ARG A 117 -15.49 6.30 8.91
CA ARG A 117 -14.39 7.13 9.47
C ARG A 117 -13.28 7.40 8.48
N PHE A 118 -12.78 6.37 7.79
CA PHE A 118 -11.74 6.57 6.78
C PHE A 118 -12.23 7.36 5.56
N CYS A 119 -13.52 7.28 5.22
CA CYS A 119 -14.08 8.10 4.15
C CYS A 119 -14.07 9.58 4.55
N ASP A 120 -14.38 9.88 5.81
CA ASP A 120 -14.33 11.24 6.35
C ASP A 120 -12.88 11.75 6.43
N ASP A 121 -11.97 10.96 7.01
CA ASP A 121 -10.55 11.33 7.18
C ASP A 121 -9.84 11.59 5.86
N LEU A 122 -10.19 10.83 4.81
CA LEU A 122 -9.52 10.89 3.50
C LEU A 122 -10.30 11.69 2.46
N ASP A 123 -11.46 12.24 2.82
CA ASP A 123 -12.39 12.92 1.92
C ASP A 123 -12.76 12.04 0.69
N VAL A 124 -13.22 10.81 0.95
CA VAL A 124 -13.68 9.90 -0.12
C VAL A 124 -15.12 10.22 -0.47
N ARG A 125 -15.35 10.71 -1.69
CA ARG A 125 -16.67 11.12 -2.18
C ARG A 125 -17.44 9.92 -2.72
N LEU A 126 -18.54 9.56 -2.07
CA LEU A 126 -19.37 8.40 -2.39
C LEU A 126 -20.77 8.55 -1.79
N ALA A 127 -21.73 7.77 -2.32
CA ALA A 127 -23.11 7.77 -1.82
C ALA A 127 -23.28 6.91 -0.54
N SER A 128 -22.54 5.80 -0.43
CA SER A 128 -22.54 4.92 0.73
C SER A 128 -21.33 3.98 0.67
N VAL A 129 -20.73 3.63 1.82
CA VAL A 129 -19.58 2.70 1.87
C VAL A 129 -19.94 1.28 1.42
N ASN A 130 -21.23 0.99 1.25
CA ASN A 130 -21.74 -0.29 0.77
C ASN A 130 -21.78 -0.41 -0.76
N VAL A 131 -21.54 0.67 -1.52
CA VAL A 131 -21.51 0.60 -2.99
C VAL A 131 -20.24 -0.12 -3.49
N PRO A 132 -20.30 -0.80 -4.65
CA PRO A 132 -19.11 -1.42 -5.25
C PRO A 132 -18.02 -0.38 -5.53
N VAL A 133 -16.77 -0.67 -5.16
CA VAL A 133 -15.67 0.30 -5.30
C VAL A 133 -15.42 0.72 -6.76
N ARG A 134 -15.78 -0.14 -7.73
CA ARG A 134 -15.65 0.17 -9.16
C ARG A 134 -16.49 1.36 -9.64
N THR A 135 -17.52 1.77 -8.87
CA THR A 135 -18.36 2.93 -9.22
C THR A 135 -17.70 4.26 -8.89
N LEU A 136 -16.63 4.26 -8.09
CA LEU A 136 -15.92 5.46 -7.69
C LEU A 136 -14.96 5.95 -8.80
N SER A 137 -14.66 7.25 -8.78
CA SER A 137 -13.60 7.84 -9.62
C SER A 137 -12.22 7.26 -9.27
N GLY A 138 -11.25 7.40 -10.17
CA GLY A 138 -9.90 6.87 -9.97
C GLY A 138 -9.21 7.42 -8.71
N GLY A 139 -9.36 8.71 -8.42
CA GLY A 139 -8.83 9.32 -7.18
C GLY A 139 -9.47 8.74 -5.92
N ASN A 140 -10.79 8.56 -5.88
CA ASN A 140 -11.48 7.94 -4.75
C ASN A 140 -11.11 6.46 -4.57
N GLN A 141 -10.96 5.72 -5.66
CA GLN A 141 -10.45 4.35 -5.62
C GLN A 141 -9.03 4.29 -5.03
N GLN A 142 -8.17 5.26 -5.33
CA GLN A 142 -6.82 5.33 -4.75
C GLN A 142 -6.87 5.61 -3.25
N LYS A 143 -7.72 6.55 -2.81
CA LYS A 143 -7.95 6.83 -1.39
C LYS A 143 -8.44 5.59 -0.64
N VAL A 144 -9.33 4.80 -1.25
CA VAL A 144 -9.80 3.51 -0.69
C VAL A 144 -8.65 2.52 -0.49
N MET A 145 -7.71 2.43 -1.43
CA MET A 145 -6.52 1.59 -1.26
C MET A 145 -5.60 2.09 -0.16
N LEU A 146 -5.43 3.40 -0.02
CA LEU A 146 -4.63 4.00 1.05
C LEU A 146 -5.27 3.74 2.42
N ALA A 147 -6.59 3.97 2.55
CA ALA A 147 -7.37 3.64 3.75
C ALA A 147 -7.15 2.20 4.21
N ARG A 148 -7.09 1.25 3.26
CA ARG A 148 -6.85 -0.16 3.58
C ARG A 148 -5.58 -0.38 4.38
N TRP A 149 -4.49 0.26 3.98
CA TRP A 149 -3.21 0.07 4.63
C TRP A 149 -3.11 0.88 5.92
N LEU A 150 -3.68 2.09 5.97
CA LEU A 150 -3.84 2.85 7.21
C LEU A 150 -4.58 2.04 8.28
N ALA A 151 -5.66 1.35 7.90
CA ALA A 151 -6.43 0.49 8.79
C ALA A 151 -5.64 -0.71 9.34
N SER A 152 -4.59 -1.15 8.64
CA SER A 152 -3.83 -2.35 9.00
C SER A 152 -2.70 -2.12 10.01
N GLY A 153 -2.36 -0.86 10.30
CA GLY A 153 -1.27 -0.52 11.21
C GLY A 153 0.13 -0.88 10.68
N VAL A 154 0.30 -0.95 9.36
CA VAL A 154 1.64 -1.10 8.75
C VAL A 154 2.47 0.15 9.04
N GLU A 155 3.77 -0.04 9.21
CA GLU A 155 4.73 1.03 9.51
C GLU A 155 5.48 1.51 8.26
N ILE A 156 5.43 0.72 7.18
CA ILE A 156 6.08 1.01 5.90
C ILE A 156 5.05 0.76 4.80
N LEU A 157 4.91 1.71 3.89
CA LEU A 157 4.04 1.57 2.72
C LEU A 157 4.89 1.56 1.44
N ALA A 158 4.94 0.41 0.77
CA ALA A 158 5.56 0.27 -0.54
C ALA A 158 4.53 0.61 -1.63
N VAL A 159 4.81 1.60 -2.48
CA VAL A 159 3.83 2.15 -3.42
C VAL A 159 4.42 2.19 -4.82
N GLU A 160 3.73 1.60 -5.79
CA GLU A 160 4.03 1.75 -7.21
C GLU A 160 3.12 2.79 -7.84
N GLU A 161 3.72 3.76 -8.52
CA GLU A 161 3.06 4.81 -9.29
C GLU A 161 1.74 5.32 -8.67
N PRO A 162 1.78 5.92 -7.46
CA PRO A 162 0.57 6.24 -6.69
C PRO A 162 -0.43 7.14 -7.42
N THR A 163 0.06 7.89 -8.40
CA THR A 163 -0.67 8.92 -9.13
C THR A 163 -1.12 8.46 -10.52
N HIS A 164 -0.91 7.20 -10.89
CA HIS A 164 -1.28 6.69 -12.21
C HIS A 164 -2.80 6.66 -12.41
N GLY A 165 -3.27 7.18 -13.55
CA GLY A 165 -4.69 7.23 -13.88
C GLY A 165 -5.54 8.14 -12.98
N VAL A 166 -4.92 9.17 -12.37
CA VAL A 166 -5.59 10.20 -11.55
C VAL A 166 -5.39 11.58 -12.18
N ASP A 167 -6.42 12.43 -12.13
CA ASP A 167 -6.34 13.83 -12.56
C ASP A 167 -5.37 14.66 -11.71
N ILE A 168 -5.00 15.85 -12.18
CA ILE A 168 -4.01 16.72 -11.54
C ILE A 168 -4.38 17.04 -10.08
N GLY A 169 -5.67 17.30 -9.79
CA GLY A 169 -6.12 17.62 -8.44
C GLY A 169 -5.98 16.42 -7.50
N GLY A 170 -6.37 15.24 -7.97
CA GLY A 170 -6.22 14.00 -7.22
C GLY A 170 -4.76 13.63 -6.95
N LYS A 171 -3.82 13.94 -7.86
CA LYS A 171 -2.38 13.71 -7.60
C LYS A 171 -1.88 14.47 -6.38
N VAL A 172 -2.26 15.75 -6.24
CA VAL A 172 -1.88 16.58 -5.08
C VAL A 172 -2.42 15.97 -3.81
N GLN A 173 -3.71 15.59 -3.79
CA GLN A 173 -4.34 14.96 -2.63
C GLN A 173 -3.65 13.66 -2.22
N ILE A 174 -3.24 12.83 -3.18
CA ILE A 174 -2.51 11.59 -2.90
C ILE A 174 -1.14 11.90 -2.29
N HIS A 175 -0.41 12.87 -2.82
CA HIS A 175 0.87 13.29 -2.25
C HIS A 175 0.74 13.82 -0.82
N ASP A 176 -0.28 14.63 -0.55
CA ASP A 176 -0.53 15.15 0.79
C ASP A 176 -0.88 14.02 1.76
N LEU A 177 -1.71 13.07 1.33
CA LEU A 177 -2.04 11.90 2.12
C LEU A 177 -0.83 11.00 2.40
N LEU A 178 0.11 10.86 1.45
CA LEU A 178 1.34 10.12 1.69
C LEU A 178 2.27 10.81 2.70
N ARG A 179 2.17 12.14 2.87
CA ARG A 179 2.95 12.91 3.85
C ARG A 179 2.38 12.85 5.26
N THR A 180 1.13 12.42 5.42
CA THR A 180 0.49 12.26 6.74
C THR A 180 0.62 10.84 7.29
N PHE A 181 1.10 9.89 6.48
CA PHE A 181 1.46 8.54 6.88
C PHE A 181 2.76 8.51 7.70
#